data_AF-A0A9Q4Q341-F1
#
_entry.id   AF-A0A9Q4Q341-F1
#
_cell.length_a   1.000
_cell.length_b   1.000
_cell.length_c   1.000
_cell.angle_alpha   90.00
_cell.angle_beta   90.00
_cell.angle_gamma   90.00
#
_symmetry.space_group_name_H-M   'P 1'
#
loop_
_entity.id
_entity.type
_entity.pdbx_description
1 polymer ?
#
loop_
_entity_poly.entity_id
_entity_poly.type
_entity_poly.pdbx_seq_one_letter_code
_entity_poly.pdbx_strand_id
1 'polypeptide(L)'
;MVRDPFASESTPSAEEICSALDDPDCREIIRTLEEPLTASELSKRCEIPQSTLYRKLEVLTESTLLEESTEIRQDGHHASKYSIAFDEITLGLDENRELAVEIERPARTADERLAELWSEVRKET
;
A
#
# COMPACT_ATOMS: atom_id res chain seq x y z
N MET A 1 10.85 -26.20 5.29
CA MET A 1 9.79 -25.18 5.16
C MET A 1 10.49 -23.84 5.26
N VAL A 2 10.63 -23.15 4.12
CA VAL A 2 11.28 -21.84 4.08
C VAL A 2 10.35 -20.89 4.81
N ARG A 3 10.80 -20.34 5.94
CA ARG A 3 10.13 -19.20 6.57
C ARG A 3 10.36 -18.03 5.64
N ASP A 4 9.28 -17.49 5.11
CA ASP A 4 9.30 -16.21 4.41
C ASP A 4 9.66 -15.12 5.44
N PRO A 5 10.83 -14.45 5.32
CA PRO A 5 11.26 -13.44 6.28
C PRO A 5 10.40 -12.16 6.23
N PHE A 6 9.44 -12.06 5.30
CA PHE A 6 8.52 -10.91 5.16
C PHE A 6 7.16 -11.12 5.83
N ALA A 7 6.92 -12.25 6.50
CA ALA A 7 5.67 -12.54 7.21
C ALA A 7 5.44 -11.70 8.50
N SER A 8 6.07 -10.53 8.61
CA SER A 8 5.89 -9.58 9.72
C SER A 8 5.07 -8.34 9.37
N GLU A 9 4.47 -8.26 8.18
CA GLU A 9 3.30 -7.42 7.97
C GLU A 9 2.07 -8.26 8.32
N SER A 10 1.32 -7.83 9.32
CA SER A 10 0.09 -8.53 9.70
C SER A 10 -0.85 -8.44 8.50
N THR A 11 -1.17 -9.57 7.87
CA THR A 11 -2.16 -9.61 6.79
C THR A 11 -3.42 -8.90 7.29
N PRO A 12 -3.89 -7.84 6.62
CA PRO A 12 -5.08 -7.11 7.05
C PRO A 12 -6.27 -8.06 7.12
N SER A 13 -7.16 -7.81 8.07
CA SER A 13 -8.41 -8.55 8.20
C SER A 13 -9.34 -8.27 7.02
N ALA A 14 -10.31 -9.16 6.80
CA ALA A 14 -11.33 -8.96 5.77
C ALA A 14 -12.13 -7.68 6.02
N GLU A 15 -12.40 -7.37 7.29
CA GLU A 15 -13.11 -6.16 7.73
C GLU A 15 -12.35 -4.88 7.36
N GLU A 16 -11.03 -4.85 7.55
CA GLU A 16 -10.19 -3.70 7.21
C GLU A 16 -10.18 -3.46 5.70
N ILE A 17 -9.97 -4.51 4.91
CA ILE A 17 -10.00 -4.42 3.44
C ILE A 17 -11.38 -3.99 2.96
N CYS A 18 -12.45 -4.64 3.43
CA CYS A 18 -13.81 -4.32 3.00
C CYS A 18 -14.18 -2.89 3.37
N SER A 19 -13.79 -2.41 4.56
CA SER A 19 -14.06 -1.03 4.99
C SER A 19 -13.31 -0.02 4.12
N ALA A 20 -12.05 -0.31 3.76
CA ALA A 20 -11.28 0.53 2.84
C ALA A 20 -11.88 0.54 1.43
N LEU A 21 -12.29 -0.62 0.92
CA LEU A 21 -12.87 -0.76 -0.43
C LEU A 21 -14.33 -0.29 -0.52
N ASP A 22 -15.08 -0.20 0.57
CA ASP A 22 -16.43 0.39 0.60
C ASP A 22 -16.39 1.92 0.43
N ASP A 23 -15.28 2.55 0.82
CA ASP A 23 -15.10 3.98 0.71
C ASP A 23 -14.88 4.44 -0.76
N PRO A 24 -15.71 5.36 -1.29
CA PRO A 24 -15.59 5.82 -2.67
C PRO A 24 -14.31 6.59 -2.95
N ASP A 25 -13.79 7.36 -1.99
CA ASP A 25 -12.56 8.13 -2.16
C ASP A 25 -11.35 7.17 -2.23
N CYS A 26 -11.35 6.11 -1.42
CA CYS A 26 -10.33 5.06 -1.49
C CYS A 26 -10.30 4.38 -2.86
N ARG A 27 -11.47 3.98 -3.38
CA ARG A 27 -11.56 3.36 -4.71
C ARG A 27 -11.11 4.32 -5.81
N GLU A 28 -11.38 5.61 -5.67
CA GLU A 28 -10.95 6.60 -6.66
C GLU A 28 -9.43 6.79 -6.67
N ILE A 29 -8.80 6.80 -5.50
CA ILE A 29 -7.33 6.81 -5.37
C ILE A 29 -6.74 5.56 -6.05
N ILE A 30 -7.28 4.38 -5.76
CA ILE A 30 -6.82 3.11 -6.37
C ILE A 30 -6.91 3.18 -7.91
N ARG A 31 -8.04 3.64 -8.47
CA ARG A 31 -8.21 3.77 -9.94
C ARG A 31 -7.25 4.77 -10.57
N THR A 32 -6.84 5.80 -9.82
CA THR A 32 -5.97 6.86 -10.32
C THR A 32 -4.49 6.45 -10.33
N LEU A 33 -4.11 5.49 -9.49
CA LEU A 33 -2.74 5.00 -9.32
C LEU A 33 -2.36 3.98 -10.41
N GLU A 34 -2.19 4.45 -11.65
CA GLU A 34 -1.61 3.65 -12.74
C GLU A 34 -0.07 3.55 -12.66
N GLU A 35 0.56 4.45 -11.92
CA GLU A 35 2.00 4.56 -11.67
C GLU A 35 2.23 5.11 -10.25
N PRO A 36 3.45 5.01 -9.66
CA PRO A 36 3.71 5.59 -8.35
C PRO A 36 3.57 7.12 -8.33
N LEU A 37 2.65 7.65 -7.52
CA LEU A 37 2.34 9.09 -7.44
C LEU A 37 2.49 9.63 -6.02
N THR A 38 2.86 10.90 -5.91
CA THR A 38 2.84 11.63 -4.65
C THR A 38 1.42 12.06 -4.26
N ALA A 39 1.20 12.32 -2.97
CA ALA A 39 -0.08 12.89 -2.50
C ALA A 39 -0.45 14.20 -3.20
N SER A 40 0.54 15.02 -3.60
CA SER A 40 0.29 16.25 -4.37
C SER A 40 -0.20 15.98 -5.79
N GLU A 41 0.32 14.94 -6.44
CA GLU A 41 -0.12 14.53 -7.76
C GLU A 41 -1.52 13.90 -7.72
N LEU A 42 -1.78 13.03 -6.73
CA LEU A 42 -3.11 12.48 -6.49
C LEU A 42 -4.14 13.57 -6.22
N SER A 43 -3.81 14.58 -5.41
CA SER A 43 -4.71 15.72 -5.16
C SER A 43 -5.04 16.55 -6.41
N LYS A 44 -4.24 16.47 -7.47
CA LYS A 44 -4.51 17.15 -8.75
C LYS A 44 -5.33 16.28 -9.69
N ARG A 45 -5.20 14.96 -9.59
CA ARG A 45 -5.90 13.98 -10.45
C ARG A 45 -7.27 13.59 -9.88
N CYS A 46 -7.40 13.54 -8.56
CA CYS A 46 -8.65 13.21 -7.86
C CYS A 46 -9.35 14.49 -7.38
N GLU A 47 -10.68 14.52 -7.44
CA GLU A 47 -11.50 15.58 -6.83
C GLU A 47 -11.72 15.36 -5.31
N ILE A 48 -10.64 15.03 -4.58
CA ILE A 48 -10.67 14.75 -3.14
C ILE A 48 -9.98 15.88 -2.38
N PRO A 49 -10.61 16.47 -1.34
CA PRO A 49 -9.95 17.47 -0.49
C PRO A 49 -8.66 16.93 0.14
N GLN A 50 -7.59 17.73 0.21
CA GLN A 50 -6.28 17.26 0.71
C GLN A 50 -6.34 16.56 2.08
N SER A 51 -7.04 17.13 3.06
CA SER A 51 -7.15 16.51 4.39
C SER A 51 -7.84 15.15 4.34
N THR A 52 -8.84 14.98 3.46
CA THR A 52 -9.48 13.70 3.21
C THR A 52 -8.51 12.75 2.52
N LEU A 53 -7.82 13.19 1.47
CA LEU A 53 -6.86 12.39 0.71
C LEU A 53 -5.79 11.77 1.61
N TYR A 54 -5.12 12.57 2.45
CA TYR A 54 -4.10 12.06 3.36
C TYR A 54 -4.66 10.99 4.31
N ARG A 55 -5.87 11.19 4.83
CA ARG A 55 -6.52 10.18 5.68
C ARG A 55 -6.85 8.90 4.90
N LYS A 56 -7.21 8.99 3.62
CA LYS A 56 -7.48 7.82 2.78
C LYS A 56 -6.20 7.08 2.41
N LEU A 57 -5.11 7.80 2.14
CA LEU A 57 -3.79 7.21 1.93
C LEU A 57 -3.34 6.43 3.15
N GLU A 58 -3.50 6.98 4.36
CA GLU A 58 -3.21 6.25 5.60
C GLU A 58 -4.00 4.93 5.68
N VAL A 59 -5.33 5.00 5.53
CA VAL A 59 -6.21 3.81 5.57
C VAL A 59 -5.79 2.76 4.55
N LEU A 60 -5.45 3.18 3.33
CA LEU A 60 -5.05 2.29 2.26
C LEU A 60 -3.65 1.67 2.49
N THR A 61 -2.72 2.42 3.09
CA THR A 61 -1.40 1.89 3.46
C THR A 61 -1.49 0.96 4.67
N GLU A 62 -2.25 1.31 5.70
CA GLU A 62 -2.49 0.46 6.89
C GLU A 62 -3.19 -0.85 6.52
N SER A 63 -4.14 -0.81 5.58
CA SER A 63 -4.78 -2.01 5.03
C SER A 63 -3.91 -2.74 3.98
N THR A 64 -2.65 -2.33 3.81
CA THR A 64 -1.69 -2.90 2.86
C THR A 64 -2.17 -2.90 1.40
N LEU A 65 -3.18 -2.09 1.06
CA LEU A 65 -3.68 -1.96 -0.31
C LEU A 65 -2.78 -1.04 -1.15
N LEU A 66 -2.09 -0.12 -0.48
CA LEU A 66 -1.03 0.70 -1.05
C LEU A 66 0.30 0.46 -0.33
N GLU A 67 1.37 0.73 -1.05
CA GLU A 67 2.73 0.80 -0.52
C GLU A 67 3.22 2.24 -0.59
N GLU A 68 3.86 2.71 0.48
CA GLU A 68 4.49 4.04 0.55
C GLU A 68 6.01 3.91 0.39
N SER A 69 6.57 4.61 -0.60
CA SER A 69 8.00 4.74 -0.81
C SER A 69 8.45 6.19 -0.71
N THR A 70 9.65 6.43 -0.21
CA THR A 70 10.22 7.79 -0.14
C THR A 70 11.12 8.07 -1.34
N GLU A 71 10.77 9.05 -2.16
CA GLU A 71 11.68 9.53 -3.21
C GLU A 71 12.71 10.50 -2.62
N ILE A 72 13.98 10.09 -2.61
CA ILE A 72 15.10 10.94 -2.18
C ILE A 72 15.50 11.84 -3.35
N ARG A 73 15.12 13.12 -3.29
CA ARG A 73 15.55 14.13 -4.25
C ARG A 73 16.81 14.84 -3.76
N GLN A 74 17.71 15.18 -4.69
CA GLN A 74 18.98 15.85 -4.39
C GLN A 74 18.81 17.30 -3.89
N ASP A 75 17.61 17.87 -4.03
CA ASP A 75 17.25 19.22 -3.57
C ASP A 75 16.80 19.27 -2.09
N GLY A 76 16.75 18.11 -1.41
CA GLY A 76 16.36 18.01 0.00
C GLY A 76 14.86 17.92 0.24
N HIS A 77 14.02 17.95 -0.80
CA HIS A 77 12.58 17.75 -0.67
C HIS A 77 12.23 16.28 -0.92
N HIS A 78 12.20 15.49 0.15
CA HIS A 78 11.67 14.12 0.11
C HIS A 78 10.15 14.17 -0.02
N ALA A 79 9.61 13.40 -0.96
CA ALA A 79 8.17 13.23 -1.11
C ALA A 79 7.82 11.75 -1.10
N SER A 80 6.82 11.39 -0.31
CA SER A 80 6.22 10.06 -0.34
C SER A 80 5.49 9.83 -1.65
N LYS A 81 5.78 8.69 -2.28
CA LYS A 81 5.07 8.14 -3.43
C LYS A 81 4.28 6.91 -2.99
N TYR A 82 3.10 6.77 -3.55
CA TYR A 82 2.19 5.67 -3.27
C TYR A 82 1.99 4.85 -4.53
N SER A 83 1.94 3.53 -4.39
CA SER A 83 1.69 2.57 -5.47
C SER A 83 0.72 1.48 -5.02
N ILE A 84 0.01 0.87 -5.97
CA ILE A 84 -0.85 -0.29 -5.69
C ILE A 84 0.01 -1.46 -5.21
N ALA A 85 -0.38 -2.07 -4.09
CA ALA A 85 0.35 -3.16 -3.46
C ALA A 85 -0.29 -4.54 -3.70
N PHE A 86 -1.31 -4.67 -4.54
CA PHE A 86 -1.99 -5.95 -4.83
C PHE A 86 -2.40 -6.04 -6.29
N ASP A 87 -2.43 -7.27 -6.83
CA ASP A 87 -3.04 -7.59 -8.12
C ASP A 87 -4.43 -8.21 -7.94
N GLU A 88 -4.59 -9.06 -6.93
CA GLU A 88 -5.84 -9.75 -6.61
C GLU A 88 -6.08 -9.82 -5.11
N ILE A 89 -7.35 -9.69 -4.71
CA ILE A 89 -7.81 -9.94 -3.33
C ILE A 89 -8.92 -10.98 -3.41
N THR A 90 -8.72 -12.12 -2.74
CA THR A 90 -9.70 -13.19 -2.63
C THR A 90 -10.19 -13.32 -1.19
N LEU A 91 -11.52 -13.31 -1.03
CA LEU A 91 -12.20 -13.51 0.24
C LEU A 91 -12.86 -14.90 0.26
N GLY A 92 -12.47 -15.73 1.22
CA GLY A 92 -13.05 -17.04 1.47
C GLY A 92 -13.82 -17.08 2.80
N LEU A 93 -14.69 -18.06 2.96
CA LEU A 93 -15.28 -18.42 4.25
C LEU A 93 -14.69 -19.77 4.68
N ASP A 94 -14.00 -19.80 5.81
CA ASP A 94 -13.30 -21.00 6.29
C ASP A 94 -14.24 -21.99 7.02
N GLU A 95 -13.68 -23.10 7.50
CA GLU A 95 -14.42 -24.13 8.23
C GLU A 95 -14.99 -23.64 9.58
N ASN A 96 -14.36 -22.61 10.17
CA ASN A 96 -14.81 -21.97 11.42
C ASN A 96 -15.87 -20.89 11.17
N ARG A 97 -16.23 -20.63 9.91
CA ARG A 97 -17.13 -19.55 9.45
C ARG A 97 -16.53 -18.16 9.68
N GLU A 98 -15.22 -18.06 9.64
CA GLU A 98 -14.46 -16.81 9.64
C GLU A 98 -14.07 -16.43 8.20
N LEU A 99 -13.99 -15.13 7.92
CA LEU A 99 -13.54 -14.64 6.62
C LEU A 99 -12.02 -14.77 6.52
N ALA A 100 -11.56 -15.54 5.53
CA ALA A 100 -10.15 -15.65 5.19
C ALA A 100 -9.82 -14.70 4.03
N VAL A 101 -8.67 -14.05 4.12
CA VAL A 101 -8.16 -13.14 3.08
C VAL A 101 -6.90 -13.74 2.46
N GLU A 102 -6.87 -13.79 1.14
CA GLU A 102 -5.67 -14.02 0.36
C GLU A 102 -5.41 -12.80 -0.55
N ILE A 103 -4.17 -12.31 -0.57
CA ILE A 103 -3.78 -11.15 -1.38
C ILE A 103 -2.62 -11.57 -2.28
N GLU A 104 -2.84 -11.52 -3.59
CA GLU A 104 -1.78 -11.64 -4.58
C GLU A 104 -1.07 -10.30 -4.72
N ARG A 105 0.25 -10.30 -4.56
CA ARG A 105 1.08 -9.10 -4.58
C ARG A 105 1.80 -8.99 -5.94
N PRO A 106 1.97 -7.77 -6.48
CA PRO A 106 2.77 -7.56 -7.68
C PRO A 106 4.18 -8.14 -7.50
N ALA A 107 4.70 -8.75 -8.55
CA ALA A 107 6.05 -9.28 -8.54
C ALA A 107 7.07 -8.14 -8.36
N ARG A 108 7.57 -7.94 -7.13
CA ARG A 108 8.65 -6.99 -6.87
C ARG A 108 9.85 -7.30 -7.77
N THR A 109 10.33 -6.30 -8.49
CA THR A 109 11.56 -6.38 -9.25
C THR A 109 12.76 -6.56 -8.31
N ALA A 110 13.85 -7.13 -8.81
CA ALA A 110 15.05 -7.36 -7.99
C ALA A 110 15.62 -6.06 -7.41
N ASP A 111 15.45 -4.94 -8.12
CA ASP A 111 15.90 -3.61 -7.69
C ASP A 111 15.08 -3.07 -6.52
N GLU A 112 13.77 -3.31 -6.48
CA GLU A 112 12.88 -2.90 -5.37
C GLU A 112 13.21 -3.67 -4.08
N ARG A 113 13.44 -4.98 -4.20
CA ARG A 113 13.89 -5.81 -3.06
C ARG A 113 15.25 -5.35 -2.53
N LEU A 114 16.14 -4.88 -3.40
CA LEU A 114 17.44 -4.36 -2.99
C LEU A 114 17.30 -3.01 -2.27
N ALA A 115 16.44 -2.11 -2.76
CA ALA A 115 16.21 -0.80 -2.17
C ALA A 115 15.68 -0.88 -0.73
N GLU A 116 14.75 -1.80 -0.46
CA GLU A 116 14.26 -2.06 0.90
C GLU A 116 15.38 -2.52 1.85
N LEU A 117 16.19 -3.51 1.42
CA LEU A 117 17.34 -4.02 2.18
C LEU A 117 18.36 -2.93 2.51
N TRP A 118 18.58 -1.98 1.59
CA TRP A 118 19.48 -0.84 1.84
C TRP A 118 18.85 0.25 2.72
N SER A 119 17.51 0.38 2.73
CA SER A 119 16.81 1.34 3.58
C SER A 119 16.86 0.97 5.07
N GLU A 120 16.82 -0.33 5.38
CA GLU A 120 16.92 -0.84 6.76
C GLU A 120 18.33 -0.64 7.34
N VAL A 121 19.37 -0.91 6.56
CA VAL A 121 20.78 -0.73 6.98
C VAL A 121 21.08 0.74 7.31
N ARG A 122 20.35 1.69 6.72
CA ARG A 122 20.56 3.13 6.95
C ARG A 122 19.79 3.68 8.16
N LYS A 123 18.84 2.93 8.74
CA LYS A 123 18.14 3.33 9.98
C LYS A 123 18.91 3.01 11.26
N GLU A 124 20.05 2.32 11.17
CA GLU A 124 20.86 1.88 12.32
C GLU A 124 22.17 2.67 12.54
N THR A 125 22.33 3.86 11.95
CA THR A 125 23.46 4.78 12.24
C THR A 125 22.99 6.20 12.49
#